data_AF-A0A9D5EJ13-F1
#
_entry.id   AF-A0A9D5EJ13-F1
#
_cell.length_a   1.000
_cell.length_b   1.000
_cell.length_c   1.000
_cell.angle_alpha   90.00
_cell.angle_beta   90.00
_cell.angle_gamma   90.00
#
_symmetry.space_group_name_H-M   'P 1'
#
loop_
_entity.id
_entity.type
_entity.pdbx_description
1 polymer ?
#
loop_
_entity_poly.entity_id
_entity_poly.type
_entity_poly.pdbx_seq_one_letter_code
_entity_poly.pdbx_strand_id
1 'polypeptide(L)'
;WSAILDGNLTTLITAALMIVLGTGPVKGFGVTLTIGIFTTMFAAVVVSKLILEMIIHGGLVKRMPMFSVLQNSNYDFLKYAKPAFIGSWLIIAIGLGAVVYKGKEVYGIDFVGGDTVTLKFAKKVEVGALRSAAQAAGFAEASPVYQKQLGANLEVLKVTTNFGQGEKLTQALQKAFPDAQFVYEGTTAIGASVGKEIQLNALWSSFWALVLILLYVAFRFEFGYGMGAVVATVHDVLMTIGVFVLFDRQFNASMVAAILLVMGYSINDTIVVFDRIREELKLNPTGSLRDIVTRSLNLTLSRTVITGGTTLLTAVVLLLVTGGEVNDIAFTLLVGVLTG
;
A
#
# COMPACT_ATOMS: atom_id res chain seq x y z
N TRP A 1 -20.78 -6.30 -13.22
CA TRP A 1 -21.23 -5.25 -12.28
C TRP A 1 -20.97 -5.63 -10.82
N SER A 2 -21.52 -6.74 -10.31
CA SER A 2 -21.27 -7.16 -8.90
C SER A 2 -19.78 -7.20 -8.53
N ALA A 3 -18.95 -7.90 -9.31
CA ALA A 3 -17.53 -8.04 -9.01
C ALA A 3 -16.72 -6.71 -8.97
N ILE A 4 -17.14 -5.68 -9.70
CA ILE A 4 -16.47 -4.36 -9.66
C ILE A 4 -16.90 -3.59 -8.40
N LEU A 5 -18.16 -3.70 -8.02
CA LEU A 5 -18.68 -3.06 -6.82
C LEU A 5 -18.14 -3.74 -5.56
N ASP A 6 -18.12 -5.08 -5.54
CA ASP A 6 -17.59 -5.89 -4.45
C ASP A 6 -16.09 -5.61 -4.20
N GLY A 7 -15.28 -5.57 -5.27
CA GLY A 7 -13.84 -5.30 -5.18
C GLY A 7 -13.48 -3.87 -4.74
N ASN A 8 -14.27 -2.88 -5.14
CA ASN A 8 -14.07 -1.51 -4.68
C ASN A 8 -14.59 -1.31 -3.25
N LEU A 9 -15.64 -2.03 -2.85
CA LEU A 9 -16.24 -1.91 -1.52
C LEU A 9 -15.28 -2.35 -0.41
N THR A 10 -14.53 -3.44 -0.59
CA THR A 10 -13.50 -3.86 0.38
C THR A 10 -12.43 -2.79 0.58
N THR A 11 -11.95 -2.22 -0.52
CA THR A 11 -10.94 -1.14 -0.49
C THR A 11 -11.51 0.12 0.16
N LEU A 12 -12.80 0.40 -0.04
CA LEU A 12 -13.49 1.55 0.56
C LEU A 12 -13.72 1.36 2.06
N ILE A 13 -13.98 0.14 2.53
CA ILE A 13 -14.01 -0.21 3.96
C ILE A 13 -12.64 0.08 4.59
N THR A 14 -11.56 -0.38 3.96
CA THR A 14 -10.20 -0.10 4.43
C THR A 14 -9.92 1.40 4.48
N ALA A 15 -10.25 2.13 3.42
CA ALA A 15 -10.06 3.58 3.35
C ALA A 15 -10.86 4.32 4.44
N ALA A 16 -12.10 3.92 4.70
CA ALA A 16 -12.92 4.48 5.76
C ALA A 16 -12.30 4.27 7.15
N LEU A 17 -11.74 3.09 7.40
CA LEU A 17 -11.07 2.80 8.66
C LEU A 17 -9.78 3.60 8.83
N MET A 18 -9.02 3.79 7.76
CA MET A 18 -7.87 4.69 7.77
C MET A 18 -8.28 6.14 8.10
N ILE A 19 -9.46 6.58 7.67
CA ILE A 19 -9.96 7.93 7.95
C ILE A 19 -10.42 8.07 9.41
N VAL A 20 -11.10 7.05 9.94
CA VAL A 20 -11.70 7.09 11.28
C VAL A 20 -10.69 6.79 12.38
N LEU A 21 -9.86 5.76 12.20
CA LEU A 21 -8.93 5.25 13.21
C LEU A 21 -7.48 5.72 12.97
N GLY A 22 -7.15 6.08 11.73
CA GLY A 22 -5.81 6.56 11.39
C GLY A 22 -5.53 7.98 11.87
N THR A 23 -4.26 8.25 12.18
CA THR A 23 -3.76 9.57 12.56
C THR A 23 -2.78 10.10 11.51
N GLY A 24 -2.73 11.43 11.37
CA GLY A 24 -1.74 12.11 10.52
C GLY A 24 -1.69 11.57 9.08
N PRO A 25 -0.55 11.00 8.64
CA PRO A 25 -0.37 10.48 7.28
C PRO A 25 -1.38 9.38 6.88
N VAL A 26 -1.73 8.47 7.80
CA VAL A 26 -2.64 7.35 7.53
C VAL A 26 -4.04 7.86 7.15
N LYS A 27 -4.51 8.88 7.85
CA LYS A 27 -5.79 9.53 7.58
C LYS A 27 -5.79 10.23 6.22
N GLY A 28 -4.73 10.97 5.92
CA GLY A 28 -4.56 11.64 4.63
C GLY A 28 -4.60 10.65 3.47
N PHE A 29 -3.89 9.53 3.61
CA PHE A 29 -3.90 8.45 2.63
C PHE A 29 -5.29 7.82 2.45
N GLY A 30 -6.04 7.59 3.54
CA GLY A 30 -7.41 7.10 3.46
C GLY A 30 -8.36 8.03 2.71
N VAL A 31 -8.23 9.34 2.91
CA VAL A 31 -9.02 10.35 2.17
C VAL A 31 -8.70 10.33 0.68
N THR A 32 -7.42 10.35 0.30
CA THR A 32 -7.02 10.33 -1.12
C THR A 32 -7.43 9.02 -1.80
N LEU A 33 -7.30 7.88 -1.11
CA LEU A 33 -7.77 6.58 -1.59
C LEU A 33 -9.28 6.58 -1.81
N THR A 34 -10.06 7.11 -0.87
CA THR A 34 -11.53 7.20 -0.99
C THR A 34 -11.94 8.03 -2.21
N ILE A 35 -11.36 9.22 -2.37
CA ILE A 35 -11.62 10.08 -3.53
C ILE A 35 -11.24 9.35 -4.82
N GLY A 36 -10.08 8.71 -4.84
CA GLY A 36 -9.59 7.91 -5.97
C GLY A 36 -10.57 6.81 -6.36
N ILE A 37 -11.10 6.04 -5.41
CA ILE A 37 -12.08 4.97 -5.68
C ILE A 37 -13.35 5.55 -6.31
N PHE A 38 -13.93 6.62 -5.73
CA PHE A 38 -15.15 7.21 -6.29
C PHE A 38 -14.93 7.80 -7.69
N THR A 39 -13.83 8.54 -7.89
CA THR A 39 -13.51 9.13 -9.20
C THR A 39 -13.25 8.05 -10.24
N THR A 40 -12.50 7.00 -9.91
CA THR A 40 -12.21 5.89 -10.84
C THR A 40 -13.45 5.05 -11.12
N MET A 41 -14.30 4.77 -10.13
CA MET A 41 -15.58 4.09 -10.34
C MET A 41 -16.47 4.90 -11.28
N PHE A 42 -16.61 6.20 -11.06
CA PHE A 42 -17.39 7.07 -11.94
C PHE A 42 -16.82 7.09 -13.37
N ALA A 43 -15.50 7.24 -13.50
CA ALA A 43 -14.83 7.23 -14.80
C ALA A 43 -15.05 5.89 -15.53
N ALA A 44 -14.85 4.76 -14.85
CA ALA A 44 -14.98 3.44 -15.46
C ALA A 44 -16.43 3.07 -15.82
N VAL A 45 -17.40 3.47 -14.98
CA VAL A 45 -18.82 3.10 -15.14
C VAL A 45 -19.55 4.03 -16.10
N VAL A 46 -19.34 5.34 -15.96
CA VAL A 46 -20.09 6.36 -16.68
C VAL A 46 -19.29 6.86 -17.88
N VAL A 47 -18.08 7.36 -17.64
CA VAL A 47 -17.29 8.05 -18.66
C VAL A 47 -16.82 7.07 -19.74
N SER A 48 -16.27 5.91 -19.38
CA SER A 48 -15.85 4.90 -20.36
C SER A 48 -17.01 4.37 -21.19
N LYS A 49 -18.18 4.15 -20.57
CA LYS A 49 -19.39 3.73 -21.28
C LYS A 49 -19.85 4.81 -22.28
N LEU A 50 -19.91 6.07 -21.84
CA LEU A 50 -20.28 7.20 -22.68
C LEU A 50 -19.33 7.36 -23.87
N ILE A 51 -18.02 7.30 -23.63
CA ILE A 51 -17.01 7.38 -24.69
C ILE A 51 -17.18 6.23 -25.68
N LEU A 52 -17.38 5.00 -25.19
CA LEU A 52 -17.58 3.84 -26.06
C LEU A 52 -18.85 3.98 -26.91
N GLU A 53 -19.96 4.42 -26.31
CA GLU A 53 -21.22 4.67 -27.01
C GLU A 53 -21.05 5.77 -28.07
N MET A 54 -20.35 6.86 -27.77
CA MET A 54 -20.05 7.92 -28.74
C MET A 54 -19.19 7.42 -29.89
N ILE A 55 -18.18 6.59 -29.63
CA ILE A 55 -17.30 6.03 -30.67
C ILE A 55 -18.07 5.07 -31.60
N ILE A 56 -18.95 4.24 -31.04
CA ILE A 56 -19.76 3.27 -31.79
C ILE A 56 -20.83 3.99 -32.63
N HIS A 57 -21.61 4.89 -32.02
CA HIS A 57 -22.70 5.60 -32.72
C HIS A 57 -22.16 6.68 -33.67
N GLY A 58 -21.00 7.26 -33.37
CA GLY A 58 -20.31 8.22 -34.24
C GLY A 58 -19.60 7.58 -35.43
N GLY A 59 -19.61 6.25 -35.56
CA GLY A 59 -19.00 5.53 -36.69
C GLY A 59 -17.47 5.62 -36.77
N LEU A 60 -16.82 6.16 -35.74
CA LEU A 60 -15.37 6.40 -35.68
C LEU A 60 -14.56 5.11 -35.65
N VAL A 61 -15.11 4.03 -35.07
CA VAL A 61 -14.43 2.73 -35.00
C VAL A 61 -15.41 1.61 -35.36
N LYS A 62 -15.15 0.96 -36.50
CA LYS A 62 -15.97 -0.17 -36.99
C LYS A 62 -15.55 -1.54 -36.42
N ARG A 63 -14.32 -1.65 -35.89
CA ARG A 63 -13.78 -2.85 -35.24
C ARG A 63 -12.79 -2.44 -34.15
N MET A 64 -12.97 -2.96 -32.94
CA MET A 64 -11.97 -2.89 -31.88
C MET A 64 -11.25 -4.23 -31.80
N PRO A 65 -10.02 -4.38 -32.32
CA PRO A 65 -9.23 -5.57 -32.06
C PRO A 65 -8.91 -5.58 -30.57
N MET A 66 -9.60 -6.43 -29.81
CA MET A 66 -9.36 -6.59 -28.38
C MET A 66 -8.06 -7.38 -28.22
N PHE A 67 -6.99 -6.69 -27.82
CA PHE A 67 -5.69 -7.31 -27.63
C PHE A 67 -5.79 -8.34 -26.50
N SER A 68 -5.74 -9.61 -26.85
CA SER A 68 -5.98 -10.72 -25.93
C SER A 68 -4.68 -11.19 -25.30
N VAL A 69 -4.18 -10.46 -24.30
CA VAL A 69 -3.05 -10.92 -23.49
C VAL A 69 -3.48 -12.21 -22.76
N LEU A 70 -2.89 -13.35 -23.12
CA LEU A 70 -3.06 -14.65 -22.46
C LEU A 70 -4.46 -15.30 -22.54
N GLN A 71 -5.33 -14.94 -23.49
CA GLN A 71 -6.59 -15.69 -23.70
C GLN A 71 -6.30 -17.14 -24.12
N ASN A 72 -7.03 -18.10 -23.53
CA ASN A 72 -6.88 -19.55 -23.73
C ASN A 72 -5.56 -20.15 -23.23
N SER A 73 -4.96 -19.54 -22.20
CA SER A 73 -3.88 -20.19 -21.46
C SER A 73 -4.37 -21.48 -20.80
N ASN A 74 -3.56 -22.54 -20.83
CA ASN A 74 -3.83 -23.80 -20.15
C ASN A 74 -2.64 -24.17 -19.25
N TYR A 75 -2.39 -23.32 -18.25
CA TYR A 75 -1.36 -23.56 -17.25
C TYR A 75 -1.93 -24.36 -16.08
N ASP A 76 -1.23 -25.43 -15.67
CA ASP A 76 -1.57 -26.18 -14.45
C ASP A 76 -0.87 -25.54 -13.24
N PHE A 77 -1.51 -24.52 -12.67
CA PHE A 77 -1.04 -23.83 -11.46
C PHE A 77 -0.95 -24.77 -10.24
N LEU A 78 -1.83 -25.78 -10.17
CA LEU A 78 -1.91 -26.69 -9.03
C LEU A 78 -0.70 -27.63 -8.94
N LYS A 79 0.03 -27.83 -10.04
CA LYS A 79 1.33 -28.52 -10.02
C LYS A 79 2.36 -27.82 -9.12
N TYR A 80 2.33 -26.49 -9.09
CA TYR A 80 3.29 -25.67 -8.33
C TYR A 80 2.76 -25.20 -6.97
N ALA A 81 1.50 -25.50 -6.63
CA ALA A 81 0.89 -25.04 -5.39
C ALA A 81 1.66 -25.47 -4.12
N LYS A 82 2.06 -26.74 -4.03
CA LYS A 82 2.82 -27.26 -2.87
C LYS A 82 4.22 -26.63 -2.72
N PRO A 83 5.09 -26.63 -3.75
CA PRO A 83 6.40 -26.01 -3.61
C PRO A 83 6.30 -24.50 -3.39
N ALA A 84 5.35 -23.81 -4.02
CA ALA A 84 5.12 -22.38 -3.79
C ALA A 84 4.70 -22.10 -2.35
N PHE A 85 3.77 -22.88 -1.80
CA PHE A 85 3.34 -22.76 -0.40
C PHE A 85 4.50 -22.99 0.58
N ILE A 86 5.32 -24.01 0.38
CA ILE A 86 6.47 -24.27 1.25
C ILE A 86 7.50 -23.12 1.14
N GLY A 87 7.79 -22.66 -0.07
CA GLY A 87 8.72 -21.56 -0.32
C GLY A 87 8.27 -20.25 0.33
N SER A 88 6.98 -19.90 0.20
CA SER A 88 6.45 -18.65 0.75
C SER A 88 6.46 -18.66 2.29
N TRP A 89 6.06 -19.77 2.92
CA TRP A 89 6.12 -19.92 4.37
C TRP A 89 7.55 -19.92 4.93
N LEU A 90 8.52 -20.44 4.18
CA LEU A 90 9.94 -20.32 4.57
C LEU A 90 10.40 -18.86 4.58
N ILE A 91 10.03 -18.07 3.57
CA ILE A 91 10.38 -16.65 3.52
C ILE A 91 9.70 -15.89 4.67
N ILE A 92 8.43 -16.20 4.96
CA ILE A 92 7.73 -15.65 6.13
C ILE A 92 8.49 -16.00 7.42
N ALA A 93 8.91 -17.26 7.61
CA ALA A 93 9.64 -17.67 8.80
C ALA A 93 10.97 -16.93 8.96
N ILE A 94 11.73 -16.76 7.88
CA ILE A 94 12.99 -15.99 7.87
C ILE A 94 12.72 -14.51 8.18
N GLY A 95 11.71 -13.92 7.54
CA GLY A 95 11.33 -12.52 7.76
C GLY A 95 10.88 -12.25 9.19
N LEU A 96 10.05 -13.13 9.78
CA LEU A 96 9.65 -13.05 11.18
C LEU A 96 10.85 -13.25 12.11
N GLY A 97 11.78 -14.14 11.77
CA GLY A 97 13.07 -14.27 12.48
C GLY A 97 13.86 -12.96 12.48
N ALA A 98 13.92 -12.26 11.33
CA ALA A 98 14.57 -10.95 11.23
C ALA A 98 13.88 -9.86 12.06
N VAL A 99 12.53 -9.86 12.11
CA VAL A 99 11.75 -8.97 12.98
C VAL A 99 12.13 -9.19 14.44
N VAL A 100 12.19 -10.43 14.90
CA VAL A 100 12.56 -10.78 16.28
C VAL A 100 14.02 -10.42 16.57
N TYR A 101 14.93 -10.67 15.64
CA TYR A 101 16.37 -10.39 15.79
C TYR A 101 16.65 -8.88 15.92
N LYS A 102 16.04 -8.06 15.06
CA LYS A 102 16.24 -6.59 15.07
C LYS A 102 15.48 -5.89 16.21
N GLY A 103 14.43 -6.51 16.75
CA GLY A 103 13.73 -6.03 17.94
C GLY A 103 13.21 -4.59 17.78
N LYS A 104 13.78 -3.65 18.54
CA LYS A 104 13.33 -2.24 18.54
C LYS A 104 13.81 -1.41 17.35
N GLU A 105 14.87 -1.85 16.66
CA GLU A 105 15.42 -1.14 15.49
C GLU A 105 14.51 -1.24 14.26
N VAL A 106 13.51 -2.12 14.32
CA VAL A 106 12.48 -2.29 13.30
C VAL A 106 11.50 -1.12 13.29
N TYR A 107 11.35 -0.40 14.40
CA TYR A 107 10.43 0.74 14.50
C TYR A 107 11.15 2.03 14.14
N GLY A 108 10.57 2.84 13.26
CA GLY A 108 11.11 4.15 12.92
C GLY A 108 10.61 5.26 13.85
N ILE A 109 11.03 6.48 13.55
CA ILE A 109 10.79 7.70 14.35
C ILE A 109 9.32 7.95 14.74
N ASP A 110 8.34 7.50 13.96
CA ASP A 110 6.91 7.68 14.26
C ASP A 110 6.46 6.89 15.50
N PHE A 111 7.10 5.76 15.78
CA PHE A 111 6.73 4.87 16.88
C PHE A 111 7.71 4.93 18.05
N VAL A 112 9.00 5.18 17.77
CA VAL A 112 10.03 5.32 18.82
C VAL A 112 10.05 6.74 19.41
N GLY A 113 9.60 7.74 18.64
CA GLY A 113 9.77 9.16 18.96
C GLY A 113 11.09 9.71 18.43
N GLY A 114 11.20 11.03 18.40
CA GLY A 114 12.37 11.73 17.87
C GLY A 114 12.32 13.23 18.08
N ASP A 115 13.32 13.93 17.53
CA ASP A 115 13.40 15.38 17.54
C ASP A 115 12.79 15.94 16.26
N THR A 116 11.81 16.83 16.40
CA THR A 116 11.27 17.62 15.30
C THR A 116 11.87 19.02 15.35
N VAL A 117 12.71 19.33 14.37
CA VAL A 117 13.29 20.65 14.21
C VAL A 117 12.37 21.53 13.37
N THR A 118 12.13 22.76 13.81
CA THR A 118 11.36 23.76 13.06
C THR A 118 12.33 24.81 12.48
N LEU A 119 12.29 24.96 11.16
CA LEU A 119 13.10 25.89 10.38
C LEU A 119 12.19 26.87 9.62
N LYS A 120 12.46 28.17 9.79
CA LYS A 120 11.98 29.20 8.87
C LYS A 120 12.84 29.19 7.61
N PHE A 121 12.27 29.61 6.49
CA PHE A 121 12.98 29.66 5.21
C PHE A 121 12.57 30.90 4.42
N ALA A 122 13.50 31.45 3.65
CA ALA A 122 13.22 32.54 2.71
C ALA A 122 12.80 32.01 1.34
N LYS A 123 13.40 30.89 0.91
CA LYS A 123 13.12 30.24 -0.38
C LYS A 123 12.73 28.77 -0.15
N LYS A 124 11.59 28.37 -0.74
CA LYS A 124 11.10 26.99 -0.65
C LYS A 124 11.99 26.08 -1.49
N VAL A 125 12.45 24.99 -0.87
CA VAL A 125 13.25 23.95 -1.52
C VAL A 125 12.36 22.73 -1.70
N GLU A 126 12.61 21.95 -2.75
CA GLU A 126 11.88 20.70 -2.94
C GLU A 126 12.16 19.73 -1.78
N VAL A 127 11.11 19.11 -1.24
CA VAL A 127 11.19 18.15 -0.13
C VAL A 127 12.10 16.96 -0.49
N GLY A 128 12.08 16.51 -1.75
CA GLY A 128 12.96 15.45 -2.24
C GLY A 128 14.44 15.82 -2.13
N ALA A 129 14.80 17.03 -2.55
CA ALA A 129 16.18 17.54 -2.45
C ALA A 129 16.65 17.67 -0.99
N LEU A 130 15.78 18.15 -0.09
CA LEU A 130 16.08 18.24 1.34
C LEU A 130 16.36 16.87 1.95
N ARG A 131 15.57 15.86 1.58
CA ARG A 131 15.75 14.49 2.03
C ARG A 131 17.05 13.89 1.51
N SER A 132 17.36 14.04 0.22
CA SER A 132 18.61 13.55 -0.37
C SER A 132 19.85 14.18 0.27
N ALA A 133 19.80 15.48 0.59
CA ALA A 133 20.88 16.16 1.30
C ALA A 133 21.05 15.66 2.74
N ALA A 134 19.94 15.42 3.45
CA ALA A 134 19.98 14.83 4.80
C ALA A 134 20.56 13.41 4.78
N GLN A 135 20.16 12.58 3.81
CA GLN A 135 20.69 11.23 3.63
C GLN A 135 22.20 11.24 3.28
N ALA A 136 22.63 12.14 2.39
CA ALA A 136 24.05 12.32 2.06
C ALA A 136 24.89 12.78 3.27
N ALA A 137 24.26 13.47 4.22
CA ALA A 137 24.87 13.88 5.48
C ALA A 137 24.84 12.80 6.59
N GLY A 138 24.32 11.60 6.29
CA GLY A 138 24.26 10.46 7.21
C GLY A 138 22.99 10.37 8.06
N PHE A 139 21.99 11.23 7.81
CA PHE A 139 20.69 11.17 8.47
C PHE A 139 19.73 10.34 7.62
N ALA A 140 19.73 9.01 7.85
CA ALA A 140 18.91 8.06 7.08
C ALA A 140 17.40 8.32 7.26
N GLU A 141 16.98 8.69 8.48
CA GLU A 141 15.60 9.02 8.85
C GLU A 141 15.44 10.54 9.04
N ALA A 142 15.27 11.24 7.91
CA ALA A 142 14.84 12.63 7.91
C ALA A 142 13.53 12.75 7.14
N SER A 143 12.47 13.18 7.85
CA SER A 143 11.16 13.45 7.23
C SER A 143 10.89 14.96 7.20
N PRO A 144 11.35 15.68 6.14
CA PRO A 144 11.03 17.07 5.95
C PRO A 144 9.57 17.24 5.50
N VAL A 145 8.82 18.08 6.19
CA VAL A 145 7.42 18.41 5.91
C VAL A 145 7.21 19.91 6.05
N TYR A 146 6.64 20.53 5.02
CA TYR A 146 6.18 21.91 5.11
C TYR A 146 4.81 21.95 5.80
N GLN A 147 4.72 22.71 6.90
CA GLN A 147 3.49 22.85 7.66
C GLN A 147 3.13 24.32 7.82
N LYS A 148 1.88 24.68 7.54
CA LYS A 148 1.32 25.99 7.87
C LYS A 148 0.97 26.01 9.36
N GLN A 149 1.50 26.97 10.12
CA GLN A 149 1.14 27.11 11.53
C GLN A 149 -0.32 27.59 11.66
N LEU A 150 -1.08 27.01 12.60
CA LEU A 150 -2.44 27.48 12.88
C LEU A 150 -2.39 28.92 13.42
N GLY A 151 -3.19 29.81 12.83
CA GLY A 151 -3.32 31.21 13.27
C GLY A 151 -2.24 32.16 12.71
N ALA A 152 -1.20 31.66 12.05
CA ALA A 152 -0.20 32.47 11.35
C ALA A 152 -0.19 32.13 9.86
N ASN A 153 -0.05 33.13 8.99
CA ASN A 153 0.07 32.89 7.53
C ASN A 153 1.49 32.45 7.13
N LEU A 154 2.26 31.91 8.08
CA LEU A 154 3.66 31.49 7.94
C LEU A 154 3.73 29.98 7.76
N GLU A 155 4.38 29.55 6.68
CA GLU A 155 4.75 28.16 6.43
C GLU A 155 6.14 27.92 7.03
N VAL A 156 6.29 26.86 7.81
CA VAL A 156 7.56 26.44 8.41
C VAL A 156 7.96 25.07 7.89
N LEU A 157 9.25 24.82 7.77
CA LEU A 157 9.78 23.50 7.47
C LEU A 157 9.99 22.77 8.78
N LYS A 158 9.28 21.67 8.99
CA LYS A 158 9.54 20.74 10.09
C LYS A 158 10.33 19.55 9.58
N VAL A 159 11.40 19.19 10.25
CA VAL A 159 12.19 18.00 9.91
C VAL A 159 12.29 17.13 11.15
N THR A 160 11.68 15.93 11.09
CA THR A 160 11.75 14.95 12.16
C THR A 160 12.93 14.00 11.92
N THR A 161 13.70 13.75 12.97
CA THR A 161 14.85 12.84 12.98
C THR A 161 15.02 12.21 14.37
N ASN A 162 16.00 11.32 14.52
CA ASN A 162 16.26 10.61 15.78
C ASN A 162 16.70 11.60 16.87
N PHE A 163 16.46 11.24 18.13
CA PHE A 163 16.83 12.08 19.28
C PHE A 163 18.31 12.49 19.26
N GLY A 164 18.57 13.76 19.58
CA GLY A 164 19.91 14.36 19.66
C GLY A 164 20.54 14.69 18.30
N GLN A 165 19.81 14.50 17.19
CA GLN A 165 20.33 14.75 15.85
C GLN A 165 19.82 16.05 15.20
N GLY A 166 18.82 16.71 15.79
CA GLY A 166 18.15 17.87 15.20
C GLY A 166 19.09 19.05 14.86
N GLU A 167 19.98 19.43 15.78
CA GLU A 167 20.92 20.54 15.52
C GLU A 167 21.92 20.21 14.42
N LYS A 168 22.47 18.98 14.42
CA LYS A 168 23.42 18.52 13.40
C LYS A 168 22.77 18.47 12.01
N LEU A 169 21.52 18.03 11.95
CA LEU A 169 20.71 18.02 10.72
C LEU A 169 20.49 19.44 10.20
N THR A 170 20.19 20.39 11.09
CA THR A 170 20.00 21.79 10.71
C THR A 170 21.26 22.39 10.08
N GLN A 171 22.42 22.14 10.69
CA GLN A 171 23.70 22.62 10.15
C GLN A 171 24.00 21.99 8.78
N ALA A 172 23.70 20.70 8.60
CA ALA A 172 23.85 20.03 7.32
C ALA A 172 22.95 20.64 6.24
N LEU A 173 21.67 20.91 6.56
CA LEU A 173 20.72 21.52 5.62
C LEU A 173 21.07 22.98 5.28
N GLN A 174 21.52 23.77 6.26
CA GLN A 174 22.01 25.13 6.03
C GLN A 174 23.24 25.15 5.11
N LYS A 175 24.16 24.20 5.29
CA LYS A 175 25.34 24.06 4.44
C LYS A 175 25.00 23.61 3.01
N ALA A 176 24.02 22.71 2.87
CA ALA A 176 23.59 22.19 1.57
C ALA A 176 22.77 23.21 0.77
N PHE A 177 22.00 24.08 1.43
CA PHE A 177 21.11 25.05 0.80
C PHE A 177 21.29 26.46 1.39
N PRO A 178 22.42 27.14 1.13
CA PRO A 178 22.66 28.50 1.62
C PRO A 178 21.61 29.50 1.10
N ASP A 179 21.11 29.30 -0.12
CA ASP A 179 20.08 30.16 -0.75
C ASP A 179 18.70 30.04 -0.09
N ALA A 180 18.43 28.96 0.65
CA ALA A 180 17.15 28.76 1.32
C ALA A 180 17.01 29.61 2.58
N GLN A 181 18.14 30.08 3.13
CA GLN A 181 18.24 30.85 4.38
C GLN A 181 17.44 30.19 5.51
N PHE A 182 17.76 28.93 5.80
CA PHE A 182 17.11 28.21 6.89
C PHE A 182 17.47 28.82 8.25
N VAL A 183 16.48 29.36 8.96
CA VAL A 183 16.63 29.92 10.30
C VAL A 183 16.03 28.95 11.31
N TYR A 184 16.85 28.49 12.24
CA TYR A 184 16.43 27.61 13.33
C TYR A 184 15.49 28.34 14.29
N GLU A 185 14.27 27.85 14.46
CA GLU A 185 13.31 28.38 15.44
C GLU A 185 13.29 27.59 16.74
N GLY A 186 13.55 26.29 16.68
CA GLY A 186 13.54 25.43 17.85
C GLY A 186 13.40 23.95 17.49
N THR A 187 13.66 23.12 18.50
CA THR A 187 13.47 21.67 18.43
C THR A 187 12.41 21.29 19.44
N THR A 188 11.44 20.49 19.01
CA THR A 188 10.45 19.85 19.88
C THR A 188 10.73 18.37 19.92
N ALA A 189 10.96 17.81 21.11
CA ALA A 189 11.09 16.38 21.28
C ALA A 189 9.68 15.74 21.31
N ILE A 190 9.42 14.80 20.40
CA ILE A 190 8.24 13.95 20.44
C ILE A 190 8.57 12.79 21.37
N GLY A 191 7.99 12.81 22.58
CA GLY A 191 8.24 11.78 23.59
C GLY A 191 7.77 10.39 23.16
N ALA A 192 8.46 9.36 23.65
CA ALA A 192 8.14 7.96 23.39
C ALA A 192 6.70 7.55 23.81
N SER A 193 6.06 8.29 24.71
CA SER A 193 4.65 8.09 25.06
C SER A 193 3.70 8.37 23.89
N VAL A 194 3.95 9.44 23.12
CA VAL A 194 3.18 9.78 21.91
C VAL A 194 3.43 8.74 20.82
N GLY A 195 4.69 8.34 20.62
CA GLY A 195 5.04 7.29 19.66
C GLY A 195 4.35 5.96 19.99
N LYS A 196 4.30 5.57 21.27
CA LYS A 196 3.58 4.36 21.72
C LYS A 196 2.08 4.43 21.49
N GLU A 197 1.48 5.60 21.68
CA GLU A 197 0.05 5.81 21.39
C GLU A 197 -0.23 5.68 19.89
N ILE A 198 0.59 6.31 19.04
CA ILE A 198 0.50 6.19 17.57
C ILE A 198 0.67 4.72 17.15
N GLN A 199 1.64 4.01 17.73
CA GLN A 199 1.87 2.60 17.47
C GLN A 199 0.65 1.74 17.82
N LEU A 200 0.08 1.92 19.02
CA LEU A 200 -1.11 1.18 19.45
C LEU A 200 -2.31 1.49 18.55
N ASN A 201 -2.54 2.76 18.21
CA ASN A 201 -3.62 3.16 17.33
C ASN A 201 -3.47 2.55 15.93
N ALA A 202 -2.24 2.50 15.41
CA ALA A 202 -1.95 1.87 14.12
C ALA A 202 -2.18 0.34 14.14
N LEU A 203 -1.79 -0.33 15.22
CA LEU A 203 -2.06 -1.76 15.44
C LEU A 203 -3.55 -2.05 15.55
N TRP A 204 -4.28 -1.27 16.35
CA TRP A 204 -5.75 -1.41 16.48
C TRP A 204 -6.46 -1.12 15.17
N SER A 205 -6.03 -0.12 14.41
CA SER A 205 -6.57 0.19 13.08
C SER A 205 -6.40 -0.98 12.12
N SER A 206 -5.22 -1.59 12.11
CA SER A 206 -4.91 -2.75 11.26
C SER A 206 -5.71 -3.98 11.67
N PHE A 207 -5.83 -4.22 12.98
CA PHE A 207 -6.62 -5.33 13.52
C PHE A 207 -8.10 -5.21 13.16
N TRP A 208 -8.72 -4.04 13.41
CA TRP A 208 -10.13 -3.83 13.09
C TRP A 208 -10.38 -3.83 11.58
N ALA A 209 -9.43 -3.35 10.77
CA ALA A 209 -9.50 -3.47 9.32
C ALA A 209 -9.50 -4.93 8.87
N LEU A 210 -8.59 -5.74 9.38
CA LEU A 210 -8.59 -7.17 9.11
C LEU A 210 -9.94 -7.78 9.49
N VAL A 211 -10.40 -7.60 10.74
CA VAL A 211 -11.68 -8.14 11.22
C VAL A 211 -12.86 -7.74 10.32
N LEU A 212 -12.97 -6.47 9.94
CA LEU A 212 -14.09 -6.01 9.10
C LEU A 212 -14.02 -6.55 7.67
N ILE A 213 -12.82 -6.66 7.10
CA ILE A 213 -12.61 -7.33 5.81
C ILE A 213 -13.02 -8.81 5.91
N LEU A 214 -12.62 -9.50 6.99
CA LEU A 214 -12.98 -10.90 7.22
C LEU A 214 -14.49 -11.08 7.38
N LEU A 215 -15.14 -10.20 8.14
CA LEU A 215 -16.60 -10.21 8.29
C LEU A 215 -17.30 -9.98 6.95
N TYR A 216 -16.85 -9.00 6.16
CA TYR A 216 -17.40 -8.75 4.82
C TYR A 216 -17.30 -10.01 3.95
N VAL A 217 -16.13 -10.64 3.90
CA VAL A 217 -15.92 -11.86 3.13
C VAL A 217 -16.77 -13.01 3.66
N ALA A 218 -16.88 -13.19 4.98
CA ALA A 218 -17.71 -14.22 5.59
C ALA A 218 -19.20 -14.07 5.28
N PHE A 219 -19.70 -12.83 5.16
CA PHE A 219 -21.08 -12.57 4.73
C PHE A 219 -21.27 -12.74 3.22
N ARG A 220 -20.25 -12.41 2.41
CA ARG A 220 -20.35 -12.41 0.94
C ARG A 220 -20.08 -13.79 0.31
N PHE A 221 -19.28 -14.63 0.98
CA PHE A 221 -18.82 -15.94 0.50
C PHE A 221 -19.25 -17.08 1.43
N GLU A 222 -19.39 -18.28 0.87
CA GLU A 222 -19.59 -19.48 1.68
C GLU A 222 -18.36 -19.73 2.57
N PHE A 223 -18.58 -20.28 3.77
CA PHE A 223 -17.60 -20.36 4.86
C PHE A 223 -16.22 -20.90 4.43
N GLY A 224 -16.19 -21.88 3.52
CA GLY A 224 -14.94 -22.45 3.00
C GLY A 224 -14.09 -21.46 2.18
N TYR A 225 -14.70 -20.71 1.26
CA TYR A 225 -14.01 -19.66 0.50
C TYR A 225 -13.60 -18.51 1.41
N GLY A 226 -14.44 -18.15 2.38
CA GLY A 226 -14.11 -17.09 3.32
C GLY A 226 -12.85 -17.39 4.13
N MET A 227 -12.73 -18.60 4.68
CA MET A 227 -11.50 -19.02 5.38
C MET A 227 -10.27 -19.02 4.46
N GLY A 228 -10.42 -19.46 3.20
CA GLY A 228 -9.34 -19.42 2.22
C GLY A 228 -8.81 -18.00 1.97
N ALA A 229 -9.73 -17.04 1.79
CA ALA A 229 -9.37 -15.64 1.62
C ALA A 229 -8.69 -15.05 2.87
N VAL A 230 -9.18 -15.39 4.06
CA VAL A 230 -8.56 -14.98 5.33
C VAL A 230 -7.11 -15.43 5.40
N VAL A 231 -6.86 -16.73 5.15
CA VAL A 231 -5.52 -17.31 5.23
C VAL A 231 -4.59 -16.69 4.19
N ALA A 232 -5.07 -16.46 2.97
CA ALA A 232 -4.31 -15.78 1.92
C ALA A 232 -3.94 -14.35 2.34
N THR A 233 -4.91 -13.55 2.81
CA THR A 233 -4.62 -12.18 3.25
C THR A 233 -3.65 -12.12 4.43
N VAL A 234 -3.78 -13.02 5.42
CA VAL A 234 -2.83 -13.11 6.54
C VAL A 234 -1.43 -13.48 6.04
N HIS A 235 -1.35 -14.46 5.13
CA HIS A 235 -0.10 -14.84 4.49
C HIS A 235 0.57 -13.64 3.81
N ASP A 236 -0.18 -12.87 3.02
CA ASP A 236 0.37 -11.75 2.26
C ASP A 236 0.85 -10.61 3.16
N VAL A 237 0.13 -10.35 4.26
CA VAL A 237 0.54 -9.38 5.28
C VAL A 237 1.84 -9.81 5.95
N LEU A 238 1.93 -11.07 6.38
CA LEU A 238 3.12 -11.61 7.02
C LEU A 238 4.32 -11.62 6.07
N MET A 239 4.09 -11.98 4.81
CA MET A 239 5.10 -11.97 3.76
C MET A 239 5.61 -10.55 3.50
N THR A 240 4.68 -9.60 3.36
CA THR A 240 5.00 -8.18 3.15
C THR A 240 5.82 -7.63 4.31
N ILE A 241 5.41 -7.88 5.56
CA ILE A 241 6.16 -7.50 6.77
C ILE A 241 7.55 -8.14 6.77
N GLY A 242 7.64 -9.44 6.53
CA GLY A 242 8.89 -10.19 6.58
C GLY A 242 9.90 -9.67 5.57
N VAL A 243 9.49 -9.52 4.31
CA VAL A 243 10.35 -8.98 3.25
C VAL A 243 10.72 -7.52 3.54
N PHE A 244 9.79 -6.70 4.03
CA PHE A 244 10.08 -5.30 4.35
C PHE A 244 11.22 -5.15 5.37
N VAL A 245 11.21 -5.96 6.43
CA VAL A 245 12.28 -5.94 7.45
C VAL A 245 13.59 -6.53 6.94
N LEU A 246 13.54 -7.53 6.07
CA LEU A 246 14.74 -8.10 5.44
C LEU A 246 15.52 -7.09 4.59
N PHE A 247 14.84 -6.06 4.07
CA PHE A 247 15.46 -4.97 3.30
C PHE A 247 15.81 -3.75 4.15
N ASP A 248 15.98 -3.91 5.47
CA ASP A 248 16.36 -2.86 6.42
C ASP A 248 15.41 -1.66 6.47
N ARG A 249 14.15 -1.85 6.07
CA ARG A 249 13.13 -0.80 6.17
C ARG A 249 12.43 -0.87 7.52
N GLN A 250 12.00 0.30 7.99
CA GLN A 250 11.43 0.48 9.32
C GLN A 250 9.93 0.74 9.30
N PHE A 251 9.26 0.27 10.35
CA PHE A 251 7.85 0.48 10.58
C PHE A 251 7.61 1.93 10.96
N ASN A 252 6.92 2.63 10.06
CA ASN A 252 6.38 3.97 10.26
C ASN A 252 4.87 3.96 10.06
N ALA A 253 4.19 5.06 10.37
CA ALA A 253 2.74 5.17 10.15
C ALA A 253 2.37 4.94 8.67
N SER A 254 3.23 5.43 7.77
CA SER A 254 3.12 5.25 6.31
C SER A 254 3.18 3.78 5.87
N MET A 255 3.97 2.93 6.54
CA MET A 255 4.00 1.48 6.25
C MET A 255 2.67 0.82 6.62
N VAL A 256 2.07 1.19 7.75
CA VAL A 256 0.77 0.64 8.16
C VAL A 256 -0.31 0.96 7.14
N ALA A 257 -0.33 2.19 6.63
CA ALA A 257 -1.21 2.57 5.52
C ALA A 257 -0.99 1.71 4.27
N ALA A 258 0.27 1.41 3.93
CA ALA A 258 0.60 0.58 2.78
C ALA A 258 0.17 -0.89 2.97
N ILE A 259 0.35 -1.48 4.15
CA ILE A 259 -0.12 -2.84 4.46
C ILE A 259 -1.65 -2.91 4.34
N LEU A 260 -2.36 -1.92 4.87
CA LEU A 260 -3.82 -1.82 4.76
C LEU A 260 -4.25 -1.80 3.28
N LEU A 261 -3.56 -1.01 2.45
CA LEU A 261 -3.81 -0.98 1.01
C LEU A 261 -3.54 -2.33 0.34
N VAL A 262 -2.42 -2.98 0.66
CA VAL A 262 -2.08 -4.31 0.13
C VAL A 262 -3.15 -5.34 0.51
N MET A 263 -3.68 -5.32 1.73
CA MET A 263 -4.78 -6.20 2.13
C MET A 263 -6.03 -6.00 1.26
N GLY A 264 -6.42 -4.74 1.01
CA GLY A 264 -7.54 -4.43 0.12
C GLY A 264 -7.31 -4.88 -1.32
N TYR A 265 -6.07 -4.75 -1.81
CA TYR A 265 -5.67 -5.17 -3.14
C TYR A 265 -5.69 -6.70 -3.31
N SER A 266 -4.99 -7.43 -2.43
CA SER A 266 -4.88 -8.89 -2.45
C SER A 266 -6.25 -9.56 -2.35
N ILE A 267 -7.12 -9.06 -1.45
CA ILE A 267 -8.43 -9.65 -1.28
C ILE A 267 -9.34 -9.45 -2.49
N ASN A 268 -9.19 -8.33 -3.20
CA ASN A 268 -9.95 -8.08 -4.43
C ASN A 268 -9.63 -9.13 -5.50
N ASP A 269 -8.37 -9.51 -5.71
CA ASP A 269 -8.04 -10.56 -6.70
C ASP A 269 -8.54 -11.94 -6.23
N THR A 270 -8.40 -12.25 -4.94
CA THR A 270 -8.91 -13.49 -4.34
C THR A 270 -10.43 -13.65 -4.53
N ILE A 271 -11.20 -12.58 -4.29
CA ILE A 271 -12.66 -12.53 -4.47
C ILE A 271 -13.03 -12.83 -5.93
N VAL A 272 -12.28 -12.26 -6.89
CA VAL A 272 -12.54 -12.46 -8.32
C VAL A 272 -12.30 -13.90 -8.74
N VAL A 273 -11.20 -14.50 -8.27
CA VAL A 273 -10.90 -15.93 -8.51
C VAL A 273 -11.99 -16.82 -7.91
N PHE A 274 -12.42 -16.53 -6.66
CA PHE A 274 -13.45 -17.33 -6.00
C PHE A 274 -14.81 -17.19 -6.64
N ASP A 275 -15.21 -15.99 -7.06
CA ASP A 275 -16.43 -15.79 -7.84
C ASP A 275 -16.36 -16.59 -9.16
N ARG A 276 -15.18 -16.64 -9.83
CA ARG A 276 -15.02 -17.46 -11.04
C ARG A 276 -15.09 -18.95 -10.76
N ILE A 277 -14.54 -19.43 -9.65
CA ILE A 277 -14.66 -20.85 -9.24
C ILE A 277 -16.13 -21.20 -9.00
N ARG A 278 -16.88 -20.34 -8.29
CA ARG A 278 -18.30 -20.56 -8.03
C ARG A 278 -19.15 -20.56 -9.30
N GLU A 279 -18.83 -19.68 -10.25
CA GLU A 279 -19.48 -19.64 -11.56
C GLU A 279 -19.21 -20.93 -12.35
N GLU A 280 -17.95 -21.37 -12.42
CA GLU A 280 -17.57 -22.59 -13.15
C GLU A 280 -18.11 -23.87 -12.51
N LEU A 281 -18.28 -23.93 -11.19
CA LEU A 281 -18.95 -25.03 -10.48
C LEU A 281 -20.43 -25.17 -10.91
N LYS A 282 -21.11 -24.06 -11.18
CA LYS A 282 -22.50 -24.06 -11.67
C LYS A 282 -22.57 -24.43 -13.14
N LEU A 283 -21.61 -23.97 -13.95
CA LEU A 283 -21.58 -24.23 -15.39
C LEU A 283 -21.11 -25.64 -15.73
N ASN A 284 -20.24 -26.26 -14.93
CA ASN A 284 -19.69 -27.60 -15.16
C ASN A 284 -19.84 -28.49 -13.91
N PRO A 285 -21.07 -28.84 -13.51
CA PRO A 285 -21.34 -29.54 -12.24
C PRO A 285 -20.76 -30.97 -12.17
N THR A 286 -20.42 -31.58 -13.30
CA THR A 286 -19.83 -32.92 -13.39
C THR A 286 -18.29 -32.91 -13.49
N GLY A 287 -17.67 -31.73 -13.58
CA GLY A 287 -16.22 -31.59 -13.66
C GLY A 287 -15.53 -31.94 -12.34
N SER A 288 -14.27 -32.38 -12.41
CA SER A 288 -13.48 -32.54 -11.19
C SER A 288 -13.18 -31.17 -10.57
N LEU A 289 -13.13 -31.09 -9.23
CA LEU A 289 -12.83 -29.83 -8.55
C LEU A 289 -11.48 -29.23 -9.00
N ARG A 290 -10.49 -30.10 -9.26
CA ARG A 290 -9.17 -29.68 -9.75
C ARG A 290 -9.28 -28.99 -11.11
N ASP A 291 -10.02 -29.58 -12.05
CA ASP A 291 -10.15 -29.04 -13.41
C ASP A 291 -10.92 -27.72 -13.40
N ILE A 292 -11.95 -27.63 -12.55
CA ILE A 292 -12.73 -26.41 -12.36
C ILE A 292 -11.84 -25.28 -11.82
N VAL A 293 -11.06 -25.54 -10.77
CA VAL A 293 -10.13 -24.55 -10.20
C VAL A 293 -9.08 -24.14 -11.23
N THR A 294 -8.43 -25.09 -11.91
CA THR A 294 -7.43 -24.80 -12.94
C THR A 294 -8.01 -23.95 -14.07
N ARG A 295 -9.23 -24.26 -14.52
CA ARG A 295 -9.92 -23.48 -15.56
C ARG A 295 -10.24 -22.07 -15.07
N SER A 296 -10.78 -21.91 -13.85
CA SER A 296 -11.08 -20.59 -13.27
C SER A 296 -9.84 -19.71 -13.18
N LEU A 297 -8.69 -20.25 -12.74
CA LEU A 297 -7.43 -19.52 -12.66
C LEU A 297 -6.95 -19.03 -14.03
N ASN A 298 -7.04 -19.86 -15.07
CA ASN A 298 -6.66 -19.46 -16.43
C ASN A 298 -7.59 -18.38 -17.01
N LEU A 299 -8.88 -18.41 -16.67
CA LEU A 299 -9.86 -17.41 -17.12
C LEU A 299 -9.67 -16.05 -16.46
N THR A 300 -9.21 -16.02 -15.20
CA THR A 300 -8.92 -14.77 -14.49
C THR A 300 -7.50 -14.25 -14.72
N LEU A 301 -6.58 -15.08 -15.21
CA LEU A 301 -5.15 -14.76 -15.38
C LEU A 301 -4.91 -13.45 -16.13
N SER A 302 -5.59 -13.24 -17.26
CA SER A 302 -5.41 -12.02 -18.06
C SER A 302 -5.72 -10.75 -17.24
N ARG A 303 -6.79 -10.80 -16.44
CA ARG A 303 -7.17 -9.70 -15.56
C ARG A 303 -6.14 -9.51 -14.44
N THR A 304 -5.74 -10.58 -13.75
CA THR A 304 -4.74 -10.52 -12.67
C THR A 304 -3.41 -9.95 -13.19
N VAL A 305 -2.93 -10.40 -14.35
CA VAL A 305 -1.67 -9.91 -14.94
C VAL A 305 -1.77 -8.43 -15.35
N ILE A 306 -2.88 -7.99 -15.94
CA ILE A 306 -3.03 -6.59 -16.36
C ILE A 306 -3.17 -5.67 -15.13
N THR A 307 -4.00 -6.05 -14.16
CA THR A 307 -4.20 -5.26 -12.94
C THR A 307 -2.95 -5.25 -12.05
N GLY A 308 -2.34 -6.41 -11.81
CA GLY A 308 -1.03 -6.57 -11.17
C GLY A 308 0.06 -5.78 -11.88
N GLY A 309 0.22 -5.97 -13.19
CA GLY A 309 1.27 -5.34 -13.98
C GLY A 309 1.21 -3.82 -13.99
N THR A 310 0.02 -3.24 -14.08
CA THR A 310 -0.15 -1.77 -14.03
C THR A 310 0.14 -1.18 -12.65
N THR A 311 -0.28 -1.86 -11.57
CA THR A 311 0.06 -1.47 -10.20
C THR A 311 1.56 -1.63 -9.92
N LEU A 312 2.18 -2.73 -10.36
CA LEU A 312 3.62 -2.97 -10.26
C LEU A 312 4.43 -1.91 -10.99
N LEU A 313 4.01 -1.52 -12.20
CA LEU A 313 4.69 -0.46 -12.94
C LEU A 313 4.70 0.85 -12.15
N THR A 314 3.58 1.20 -11.53
CA THR A 314 3.49 2.40 -10.68
C THR A 314 4.37 2.27 -9.44
N ALA A 315 4.36 1.11 -8.78
CA ALA A 315 5.20 0.85 -7.61
C ALA A 315 6.71 0.93 -7.94
N VAL A 316 7.13 0.37 -9.08
CA VAL A 316 8.52 0.44 -9.56
C VAL A 316 8.94 1.88 -9.86
N VAL A 317 8.10 2.64 -10.57
CA VAL A 317 8.41 4.05 -10.86
C VAL A 317 8.53 4.86 -9.57
N LEU A 318 7.62 4.68 -8.62
CA LEU A 318 7.69 5.35 -7.32
C LEU A 318 8.95 4.94 -6.54
N LEU A 319 9.33 3.67 -6.58
CA LEU A 319 10.57 3.18 -5.94
C LEU A 319 11.85 3.79 -6.53
N LEU A 320 11.87 4.05 -7.84
CA LEU A 320 13.05 4.61 -8.51
C LEU A 320 13.14 6.13 -8.38
N VAL A 321 11.98 6.82 -8.31
CA VAL A 321 11.92 8.29 -8.35
C VAL A 321 11.83 8.90 -6.95
N THR A 322 11.24 8.20 -5.98
CA THR A 322 10.97 8.77 -4.65
C THR A 322 11.91 8.22 -3.58
N GLY A 323 12.09 8.96 -2.49
CA GLY A 323 12.86 8.53 -1.31
C GLY A 323 12.07 8.67 -0.01
N GLY A 324 12.54 8.08 1.09
CA GLY A 324 11.89 8.14 2.41
C GLY A 324 10.56 7.38 2.46
N GLU A 325 9.59 7.91 3.20
CA GLU A 325 8.32 7.20 3.47
C GLU A 325 7.53 6.80 2.22
N VAL A 326 7.56 7.62 1.15
CA VAL A 326 6.87 7.28 -0.11
C VAL A 326 7.53 6.09 -0.79
N ASN A 327 8.86 5.97 -0.66
CA ASN A 327 9.61 4.83 -1.16
C ASN A 327 9.28 3.56 -0.38
N ASP A 328 9.07 3.67 0.94
CA ASP A 328 8.62 2.55 1.79
C ASP A 328 7.21 2.07 1.41
N ILE A 329 6.28 3.00 1.16
CA ILE A 329 4.94 2.66 0.66
C ILE A 329 5.04 1.94 -0.70
N ALA A 330 5.85 2.47 -1.61
CA ALA A 330 6.04 1.88 -2.94
C ALA A 330 6.67 0.47 -2.87
N PHE A 331 7.64 0.27 -1.98
CA PHE A 331 8.22 -1.05 -1.73
C PHE A 331 7.19 -2.04 -1.19
N THR A 332 6.41 -1.60 -0.21
CA THR A 332 5.36 -2.42 0.41
C THR A 332 4.32 -2.83 -0.63
N LEU A 333 3.91 -1.90 -1.51
CA LEU A 333 3.00 -2.21 -2.61
C LEU A 333 3.61 -3.16 -3.63
N LEU A 334 4.88 -2.99 -3.98
CA LEU A 334 5.57 -3.89 -4.90
C LEU A 334 5.57 -5.32 -4.37
N VAL A 335 5.96 -5.50 -3.10
CA VAL A 335 5.97 -6.83 -2.48
C VAL A 335 4.55 -7.39 -2.40
N GLY A 336 3.61 -6.59 -1.90
CA GLY A 336 2.22 -7.02 -1.71
C GLY A 336 1.54 -7.47 -3.00
N VAL A 337 1.76 -6.77 -4.12
CA VAL A 337 1.19 -7.12 -5.43
C VAL A 337 1.91 -8.33 -6.07
N LEU A 338 3.17 -8.60 -5.72
CA LEU A 338 3.86 -9.80 -6.19
C LEU A 338 3.46 -11.05 -5.41
N THR A 339 3.14 -10.89 -4.12
CA THR A 339 2.87 -12.01 -3.22
C THR A 339 1.40 -12.41 -3.15
N GLY A 340 0.50 -11.43 -3.26
CA GLY A 340 -0.95 -11.65 -3.32
C GLY A 340 -1.42 -11.93 -4.73
#